data_AF-A0A1H4NJT3-F1
#
_entry.id   AF-A0A1H4NJT3-F1
#
_cell.length_a   1.000
_cell.length_b   1.000
_cell.length_c   1.000
_cell.angle_alpha   90.00
_cell.angle_beta   90.00
_cell.angle_gamma   90.00
#
_symmetry.space_group_name_H-M   'P 1'
#
loop_
_entity.id
_entity.type
_entity.pdbx_description
1 polymer ?
#
loop_
_entity_poly.entity_id
_entity_poly.type
_entity_poly.pdbx_seq_one_letter_code
_entity_poly.pdbx_strand_id
1 'polypeptide(L)' 'MWHLLQSIVIFGVIASNIHWRWTPNGYLAAMIGAGLAWLLTQIVNELPQTLKGLRRRRS' A
#
# COMPACT_ATOMS: atom_id res chain seq x y z
N MET A 1 6.59 11.75 -6.53
CA MET A 1 7.34 10.79 -5.68
C MET A 1 6.44 9.69 -5.11
N TRP A 2 5.16 9.95 -4.80
CA TRP A 2 4.23 8.95 -4.26
C TRP A 2 3.99 7.73 -5.16
N HIS A 3 3.88 7.93 -6.48
CA HIS A 3 3.72 6.82 -7.43
C HIS A 3 4.90 5.85 -7.44
N LEU A 4 6.13 6.32 -7.17
CA LEU A 4 7.30 5.43 -7.05
C LEU A 4 7.15 4.47 -5.86
N LEU A 5 6.62 4.95 -4.74
CA LEU A 5 6.32 4.11 -3.57
C LEU A 5 5.25 3.06 -3.90
N GLN A 6 4.17 3.46 -4.58
CA GLN A 6 3.14 2.52 -5.03
C GLN A 6 3.73 1.45 -5.97
N SER A 7 4.58 1.85 -6.92
CA SER A 7 5.25 0.93 -7.84
C SER A 7 6.20 -0.03 -7.12
N ILE A 8 6.95 0.42 -6.11
CA ILE A 8 7.83 -0.44 -5.30
C ILE A 8 7.00 -1.46 -4.49
N VAL A 9 5.86 -1.05 -3.93
CA VAL A 9 4.95 -1.96 -3.22
C VAL A 9 4.42 -3.03 -4.16
N ILE A 10 3.92 -2.64 -5.34
CA ILE A 10 3.42 -3.59 -6.35
C ILE A 10 4.54 -4.53 -6.81
N PHE A 11 5.72 -3.99 -7.10
CA PHE A 11 6.87 -4.78 -7.51
C PHE A 11 7.31 -5.76 -6.42
N GLY A 12 7.36 -5.33 -5.16
CA GLY A 12 7.69 -6.18 -4.01
C GLY A 12 6.73 -7.35 -3.86
N VAL A 13 5.43 -7.13 -4.05
CA VAL A 13 4.42 -8.20 -4.00
C VAL A 13 4.59 -9.17 -5.16
N ILE A 14 4.82 -8.68 -6.38
CA ILE A 14 5.07 -9.53 -7.56
C ILE A 14 6.37 -10.33 -7.40
N ALA A 15 7.47 -9.69 -6.99
CA ALA A 15 8.76 -10.32 -6.79
C ALA A 15 8.72 -11.37 -5.66
N SER A 16 8.03 -11.06 -4.55
CA SER A 16 7.78 -12.02 -3.46
C SER A 16 6.97 -13.22 -3.95
N ASN A 17 5.96 -13.00 -4.80
CA ASN A 17 5.23 -14.09 -5.41
C ASN A 17 6.09 -14.95 -6.35
N ILE A 18 7.00 -14.35 -7.13
CA ILE A 18 7.91 -15.13 -7.99
C ILE A 18 8.87 -15.98 -7.15
N HIS A 19 9.37 -15.45 -6.03
CA HIS A 19 10.35 -16.12 -5.19
C HIS A 19 9.74 -17.24 -4.33
N TRP A 20 8.62 -16.98 -3.66
CA TRP A 20 7.96 -17.94 -2.77
C TRP A 20 6.80 -18.71 -3.40
N ARG A 21 6.37 -18.35 -4.61
CA ARG A 21 5.29 -19.01 -5.38
C ARG A 21 4.01 -19.26 -4.57
N TRP A 22 3.68 -18.33 -3.68
CA TRP A 22 2.51 -18.46 -2.80
C TRP A 22 1.18 -18.28 -3.56
N THR A 23 1.19 -17.67 -4.75
CA THR A 23 0.05 -17.65 -5.67
C THR A 23 0.42 -18.15 -7.08
N PRO A 24 -0.23 -19.21 -7.59
CA PRO A 24 0.01 -19.73 -8.94
C PRO A 24 -0.56 -18.83 -10.05
N ASN A 25 -1.42 -17.87 -9.72
CA ASN A 25 -2.02 -16.93 -10.65
C ASN A 25 -1.40 -15.53 -10.47
N GLY A 26 -0.62 -15.09 -11.46
CA GLY A 26 0.03 -13.78 -11.44
C GLY A 26 -0.95 -12.59 -11.37
N TYR A 27 -2.17 -12.75 -11.88
CA TYR A 27 -3.21 -11.72 -11.77
C TYR A 27 -3.67 -11.52 -10.32
N LEU A 28 -3.72 -12.60 -9.52
CA LEU A 28 -4.04 -12.49 -8.09
C LEU A 28 -2.95 -11.73 -7.34
N ALA A 29 -1.68 -12.02 -7.63
CA ALA A 29 -0.56 -11.27 -7.04
C ALA A 29 -0.59 -9.78 -7.41
N ALA A 30 -0.92 -9.45 -8.67
CA ALA A 30 -1.07 -8.07 -9.11
C ALA A 30 -2.25 -7.36 -8.43
N MET A 31 -3.40 -8.03 -8.27
CA MET A 31 -4.54 -7.48 -7.54
C MET A 31 -4.22 -7.25 -6.06
N ILE A 32 -3.47 -8.16 -5.43
CA ILE A 32 -3.01 -8.00 -4.05
C ILE A 32 -2.03 -6.84 -3.94
N GLY A 33 -1.09 -6.71 -4.87
CA GLY A 33 -0.16 -5.58 -4.92
C GLY A 33 -0.87 -4.24 -5.10
N ALA A 34 -1.85 -4.17 -6.00
CA ALA A 34 -2.67 -2.98 -6.23
C ALA A 34 -3.54 -2.65 -5.01
N GLY A 35 -4.15 -3.65 -4.38
CA GLY A 35 -4.92 -3.50 -3.14
C GLY A 35 -4.06 -3.00 -1.99
N LEU A 36 -2.85 -3.54 -1.81
CA LEU A 36 -1.90 -3.08 -0.80
C LEU A 36 -1.49 -1.62 -1.04
N ALA A 37 -1.14 -1.27 -2.29
CA ALA A 37 -0.76 0.09 -2.64
C ALA A 37 -1.90 1.09 -2.40
N TRP A 38 -3.14 0.70 -2.70
CA TRP A 38 -4.32 1.53 -2.43
C TRP A 38 -4.55 1.71 -0.92
N LEU A 39 -4.48 0.63 -0.15
CA LEU A 39 -4.65 0.68 1.31
C LEU A 39 -3.58 1.55 1.97
N LEU A 40 -2.33 1.43 1.52
CA LEU A 40 -1.22 2.28 1.97
C LEU A 40 -1.47 3.76 1.64
N THR A 41 -2.09 4.05 0.48
CA THR A 41 -2.47 5.41 0.07
C THR A 41 -3.53 6.00 0.98
N GLN A 42 -4.54 5.22 1.34
CA GLN A 42 -5.57 5.65 2.27
C GLN A 42 -4.97 5.96 3.65
N ILE A 43 -4.11 5.07 4.18
CA ILE A 43 -3.43 5.32 5.45
C ILE A 43 -2.60 6.59 5.40
N VAL A 44 -1.77 6.78 4.36
CA VAL A 44 -0.90 7.95 4.27
C VAL A 44 -1.69 9.25 4.09
N ASN A 45 -2.86 9.23 3.44
CA ASN A 45 -3.70 10.41 3.27
C ASN A 45 -4.56 10.72 4.50
N GLU A 46 -5.08 9.71 5.19
CA GLU A 46 -6.01 9.88 6.32
C GLU A 46 -5.29 10.04 7.67
N LEU A 47 -4.12 9.43 7.84
CA LEU A 47 -3.34 9.51 9.08
C LEU A 47 -2.97 10.96 9.45
N PRO A 48 -2.51 11.84 8.53
CA PRO A 48 -2.21 13.23 8.84
C PRO A 48 -3.45 14.04 9.21
N GLN A 49 -4.60 13.74 8.59
CA GLN A 49 -5.86 14.44 8.89
C GLN A 49 -6.38 14.05 10.27
N THR A 50 -6.36 12.75 10.58
CA THR A 50 -6.72 12.22 11.89
C THR A 50 -5.83 12.80 12.99
N LEU A 51 -4.51 12.84 12.77
CA LEU A 51 -3.57 13.41 13.74
C LEU A 51 -3.74 14.93 13.92
N LYS A 52 -4.01 15.68 12.85
CA LYS A 52 -4.31 17.11 12.95
C LYS A 52 -5.61 17.39 13.71
N GLY A 53 -6.65 16.58 13.48
CA GLY A 53 -7.93 16.69 14.20
C GLY A 53 -7.78 16.43 15.70
N LEU A 54 -7.01 15.40 16.07
CA LEU A 54 -6.69 15.10 17.47
C LEU A 54 -5.85 16.20 18.13
N ARG A 55 -4.87 16.78 17.41
CA ARG A 55 -4.06 17.90 17.91
C ARG A 55 -4.91 19.14 18.20
N ARG A 56 -5.91 19.42 17.36
CA ARG A 56 -6.80 20.60 17.50
C ARG A 56 -7.78 20.49 18.67
N ARG A 57 -8.18 19.27 19.07
CA ARG A 57 -9.06 19.05 20.24
C ARG A 57 -8.34 19.10 21.59
N ARG A 58 -7.00 19.07 21.60
CA ARG A 58 -6.18 19.10 22.81
C ARG A 58 -5.69 20.51 23.20
N SER A 59 -5.87 21.50 22.32
CA SER A 59 -5.59 22.92 22.59
C SER A 59 -6.86 23.66 22.98
#